data_AF-A0A6V8QYW3-F1
#
_entry.id   AF-A0A6V8QYW3-F1
#
_cell.length_a   1.000
_cell.length_b   1.000
_cell.length_c   1.000
_cell.angle_alpha   90.00
_cell.angle_beta   90.00
_cell.angle_gamma   90.00
#
_symmetry.space_group_name_H-M   'P 1'
#
loop_
_entity.id
_entity.type
_entity.pdbx_description
1 polymer ?
#
loop_
_entity_poly.entity_id
_entity_poly.type
_entity_poly.pdbx_seq_one_letter_code
_entity_poly.pdbx_strand_id
1 'polypeptide(L)'
;MLWTLLKPQVRDDGVYEFAAPIGDGNIPFIPLEDYGARVRWIFEHPEAATGKKLDWGLLYTSYKDLVQAFEETTGKQAVFKDLTQDEWFDRLRVIKAPETKFPDSGLSDDDTTFTWRHTFGAWWNYWKYNDHTRDPKKEKEAEAYANEVYPTRLKTIKEWMVANKYTGTR
;
A
#
# COMPACT_ATOMS: atom_id res chain seq x y z
N MET A 1 11.44 -0.31 -3.75
CA MET A 1 11.26 -1.75 -3.48
C MET A 1 9.78 -2.14 -3.47
N LEU A 2 8.94 -1.59 -2.57
CA LEU A 2 7.50 -1.94 -2.50
C LEU A 2 6.73 -1.70 -3.80
N TRP A 3 7.00 -0.60 -4.52
CA TRP A 3 6.37 -0.31 -5.81
C TRP A 3 6.46 -1.49 -6.80
N THR A 4 7.64 -2.12 -6.88
CA THR A 4 7.87 -3.26 -7.79
C THR A 4 7.03 -4.48 -7.42
N LEU A 5 6.62 -4.59 -6.15
CA LEU A 5 5.80 -5.69 -5.64
C LEU A 5 4.30 -5.48 -5.87
N LEU A 6 3.85 -4.23 -6.02
CA LEU A 6 2.43 -3.86 -6.07
C LEU A 6 1.97 -3.41 -7.46
N LYS A 7 2.89 -3.14 -8.39
CA LYS A 7 2.54 -2.79 -9.77
C LYS A 7 1.83 -3.97 -10.47
N PRO A 8 0.87 -3.71 -11.37
CA PRO A 8 0.27 -4.76 -12.17
C PRO A 8 1.28 -5.35 -13.16
N GLN A 9 1.06 -6.61 -13.53
CA GLN A 9 1.73 -7.26 -14.66
C GLN A 9 0.82 -7.21 -15.88
N VAL A 10 1.39 -7.01 -17.07
CA VAL A 10 0.61 -7.08 -18.32
C VAL A 10 0.65 -8.52 -18.82
N ARG A 11 -0.52 -9.13 -18.97
CA ARG A 11 -0.67 -10.49 -19.53
C ARG A 11 -0.51 -10.47 -21.04
N ASP A 12 -0.32 -11.65 -21.64
CA ASP A 12 -0.16 -11.79 -23.11
C ASP A 12 -1.39 -11.29 -23.90
N ASP A 13 -2.57 -11.29 -23.29
CA ASP A 13 -3.83 -10.75 -23.85
C ASP A 13 -3.99 -9.23 -23.66
N GLY A 14 -2.98 -8.56 -23.10
CA GLY A 14 -2.98 -7.12 -22.84
C GLY A 14 -3.71 -6.70 -21.56
N VAL A 15 -4.28 -7.63 -20.80
CA VAL A 15 -4.98 -7.34 -19.55
C VAL A 15 -3.99 -7.07 -18.42
N TYR A 16 -4.24 -6.03 -17.63
CA TYR A 16 -3.44 -5.69 -16.46
C TYR A 16 -3.86 -6.54 -15.25
N GLU A 17 -2.99 -7.43 -14.79
CA GLU A 17 -3.21 -8.27 -13.61
C GLU A 17 -2.60 -7.62 -12.37
N PHE A 18 -3.46 -7.17 -11.45
CA PHE A 18 -3.07 -6.84 -10.08
C PHE A 18 -3.13 -8.12 -9.25
N ALA A 19 -2.01 -8.59 -8.72
CA ALA A 19 -1.95 -9.88 -8.03
C ALA A 19 -1.35 -9.76 -6.63
N ALA A 20 -2.10 -10.19 -5.62
CA ALA A 20 -1.70 -10.11 -4.22
C ALA A 20 -2.47 -11.14 -3.36
N PRO A 21 -1.86 -11.68 -2.29
CA PRO A 21 -2.52 -12.63 -1.39
C PRO A 21 -3.32 -11.91 -0.30
N ILE A 22 -4.33 -11.14 -0.70
CA ILE A 22 -5.08 -10.23 0.18
C ILE A 22 -6.57 -10.57 0.31
N GLY A 23 -7.13 -11.39 -0.57
CA GLY A 23 -8.56 -11.69 -0.58
C GLY A 23 -9.43 -10.42 -0.59
N ASP A 24 -10.36 -10.34 0.36
CA ASP A 24 -11.26 -9.19 0.56
C ASP A 24 -10.68 -8.12 1.49
N GLY A 25 -9.42 -8.26 1.90
CA GLY A 25 -8.70 -7.27 2.69
C GLY A 25 -8.45 -5.97 1.92
N ASN A 26 -7.86 -5.00 2.61
CA ASN A 26 -7.61 -3.67 2.07
C ASN A 26 -6.31 -3.10 2.62
N ILE A 27 -5.63 -2.27 1.82
CA ILE A 27 -4.39 -1.59 2.20
C ILE A 27 -4.65 -0.09 2.24
N PRO A 28 -4.22 0.61 3.29
CA PRO A 28 -4.25 2.06 3.32
C PRO A 28 -3.10 2.62 2.47
N PHE A 29 -3.46 3.30 1.40
CA PHE A 29 -2.52 4.06 0.57
C PHE A 29 -2.51 5.54 0.96
N ILE A 30 -1.49 6.24 0.45
CA ILE A 30 -1.32 7.68 0.62
C ILE A 30 -0.50 8.23 -0.56
N PRO A 31 -0.91 9.36 -1.17
CA PRO A 31 -0.05 10.13 -2.08
C PRO A 31 1.24 10.56 -1.38
N LEU A 32 2.39 10.45 -2.05
CA LEU A 32 3.67 10.81 -1.44
C LEU A 32 3.75 12.31 -1.11
N GLU A 33 3.09 13.18 -1.89
CA GLU A 33 3.03 14.62 -1.62
C GLU A 33 2.33 14.94 -0.28
N ASP A 34 1.36 14.12 0.11
CA ASP A 34 0.60 14.28 1.34
C ASP A 34 1.51 14.12 2.58
N TYR A 35 2.50 13.21 2.53
CA TYR A 35 3.53 13.12 3.57
C TYR A 35 4.28 14.45 3.73
N GLY A 36 4.79 15.01 2.63
CA GLY A 36 5.57 16.24 2.68
C GLY A 36 4.75 17.43 3.20
N ALA A 37 3.52 17.58 2.71
CA ALA A 37 2.61 18.65 3.10
C ALA A 37 2.25 18.58 4.59
N ARG A 38 1.86 17.40 5.10
CA ARG A 38 1.48 17.23 6.50
C ARG A 38 2.67 17.31 7.45
N VAL A 39 3.85 16.77 7.08
CA VAL A 39 5.08 16.94 7.88
C VAL A 39 5.46 18.42 7.99
N ARG A 40 5.41 19.16 6.89
CA ARG A 40 5.65 20.60 6.90
C ARG A 40 4.68 21.33 7.82
N TRP A 41 3.38 21.03 7.73
CA TRP A 41 2.37 21.66 8.57
C TRP A 41 2.63 21.44 10.07
N ILE A 42 3.07 20.25 10.48
CA ILE A 42 3.42 19.94 11.88
C ILE A 42 4.49 20.88 12.41
N PHE A 43 5.53 21.15 11.60
CA PHE A 43 6.61 22.06 12.00
C PHE A 43 6.18 23.53 11.99
N GLU A 44 5.24 23.91 11.13
CA GLU A 44 4.66 25.26 11.10
C GLU A 44 3.66 25.49 12.25
N HIS A 45 3.07 24.44 12.82
CA HIS A 45 2.02 24.51 13.84
C HIS A 45 2.30 23.61 15.06
N PRO A 46 3.42 23.80 15.78
CA PRO A 46 3.81 22.91 16.88
C PRO A 46 2.78 22.87 18.01
N GLU A 47 2.12 23.99 18.34
CA GLU A 47 1.08 24.03 19.38
C GLU A 47 -0.13 23.15 19.02
N ALA A 48 -0.47 23.08 17.73
CA ALA A 48 -1.60 22.29 17.24
C ALA A 48 -1.23 20.81 17.03
N ALA A 49 0.05 20.45 16.94
CA ALA A 49 0.52 19.10 16.65
C ALA A 49 1.13 18.37 17.85
N THR A 50 1.65 19.10 18.84
CA THR A 50 2.35 18.52 19.99
C THR A 50 1.45 17.54 20.76
N GLY A 51 1.96 16.33 20.99
CA GLY A 51 1.25 15.29 21.74
C GLY A 51 0.12 14.58 20.97
N LYS A 52 -0.12 14.92 19.69
CA LYS A 52 -1.11 14.23 18.86
C LYS A 52 -0.53 13.00 18.17
N LYS A 53 -1.32 11.93 18.08
CA LYS A 53 -1.05 10.79 17.21
C LYS A 53 -1.59 11.09 15.81
N LEU A 54 -0.80 10.83 14.79
CA LEU A 54 -1.16 11.03 13.39
C LEU A 54 -1.20 9.70 12.65
N ASP A 55 -2.29 9.46 11.93
CA ASP A 55 -2.43 8.32 11.03
C ASP A 55 -2.12 8.75 9.59
N TRP A 56 -1.24 7.98 8.94
CA TRP A 56 -0.70 8.34 7.63
C TRP A 56 -1.48 7.72 6.48
N GLY A 57 -1.90 6.47 6.62
CA GLY A 57 -2.65 5.76 5.60
C GLY A 57 -4.12 6.19 5.61
N LEU A 58 -4.55 6.91 4.57
CA LEU A 58 -5.89 7.50 4.52
C LEU A 58 -6.78 6.86 3.45
N LEU A 59 -6.19 6.22 2.45
CA LEU A 59 -6.91 5.65 1.31
C LEU A 59 -7.00 4.13 1.47
N TYR A 60 -7.85 3.66 2.37
CA TYR A 60 -8.11 2.23 2.56
C TYR A 60 -8.77 1.64 1.32
N THR A 61 -8.03 0.82 0.59
CA THR A 61 -8.39 0.40 -0.77
C THR A 61 -8.33 -1.12 -0.87
N SER A 62 -9.45 -1.75 -1.24
CA SER A 62 -9.44 -3.16 -1.63
C SER A 62 -8.83 -3.30 -3.03
N TYR A 63 -8.30 -4.48 -3.37
CA TYR A 63 -7.77 -4.67 -4.73
C TYR A 63 -8.86 -4.63 -5.81
N LYS A 64 -10.12 -4.88 -5.44
CA LYS A 64 -11.27 -4.71 -6.34
C LYS A 64 -11.49 -3.23 -6.66
N ASP A 65 -11.47 -2.37 -5.65
CA ASP A 65 -11.59 -0.91 -5.84
C ASP A 65 -10.38 -0.34 -6.60
N LEU A 66 -9.19 -0.89 -6.36
CA LEU A 66 -7.96 -0.51 -7.08
C LEU A 66 -8.08 -0.80 -8.58
N VAL A 67 -8.56 -1.99 -8.94
CA VAL A 67 -8.79 -2.39 -10.33
C VAL A 67 -9.86 -1.52 -10.96
N GLN A 68 -10.99 -1.30 -10.28
CA GLN A 68 -12.05 -0.43 -10.80
C GLN A 68 -11.52 0.99 -11.06
N ALA A 69 -10.82 1.59 -10.10
CA ALA A 69 -10.22 2.92 -10.27
C ALA A 69 -9.24 2.96 -11.45
N PHE A 70 -8.44 1.90 -11.62
CA PHE A 70 -7.51 1.78 -12.73
C PHE A 70 -8.22 1.72 -14.09
N GLU A 71 -9.24 0.89 -14.24
CA GLU A 71 -10.01 0.78 -15.48
C GLU A 71 -10.70 2.10 -15.81
N GLU A 72 -11.34 2.74 -14.83
CA GLU A 72 -12.02 4.02 -14.99
C GLU A 72 -11.08 5.17 -15.36
N THR A 73 -9.85 5.17 -14.83
CA THR A 73 -8.86 6.22 -15.13
C THR A 73 -8.17 5.99 -16.46
N THR A 74 -7.85 4.75 -16.81
CA THR A 74 -6.96 4.44 -17.93
C THR A 74 -7.68 3.93 -19.18
N GLY A 75 -8.91 3.44 -19.03
CA GLY A 75 -9.64 2.72 -20.08
C GLY A 75 -9.04 1.35 -20.43
N LYS A 76 -8.05 0.87 -19.67
CA LYS A 76 -7.38 -0.41 -19.90
C LYS A 76 -8.03 -1.48 -19.05
N GLN A 77 -8.28 -2.65 -19.65
CA GLN A 77 -8.85 -3.78 -18.94
C GLN A 77 -7.88 -4.28 -17.86
N ALA A 78 -8.41 -4.54 -16.67
CA ALA A 78 -7.65 -5.03 -15.54
C ALA A 78 -8.42 -6.06 -14.71
N VAL A 79 -7.67 -6.92 -14.02
CA VAL A 79 -8.23 -7.94 -13.14
C VAL A 79 -7.45 -8.02 -11.84
N PHE A 80 -8.15 -8.32 -10.76
CA PHE A 80 -7.53 -8.73 -9.51
C PHE A 80 -7.41 -10.25 -9.45
N LYS A 81 -6.19 -10.75 -9.20
CA LYS A 81 -5.92 -12.15 -8.91
C LYS A 81 -5.51 -12.30 -7.46
N ASP A 82 -6.40 -12.87 -6.65
CA ASP A 82 -6.04 -13.29 -5.29
C ASP A 82 -5.12 -14.50 -5.36
N LEU A 83 -3.92 -14.38 -4.81
CA LEU A 83 -2.92 -15.44 -4.80
C LEU A 83 -2.88 -16.11 -3.42
N THR A 84 -2.40 -17.34 -3.38
CA THR A 84 -1.80 -17.85 -2.14
C THR A 84 -0.49 -17.12 -1.86
N GLN A 85 -0.05 -17.11 -0.59
CA GLN A 85 1.25 -16.52 -0.27
C GLN A 85 2.40 -17.23 -0.99
N ASP A 86 2.33 -18.55 -1.13
CA ASP A 86 3.34 -19.33 -1.84
C ASP A 86 3.43 -18.93 -3.32
N GLU A 87 2.30 -18.79 -4.02
CA GLU A 87 2.29 -18.30 -5.40
C GLU A 87 2.87 -16.87 -5.51
N TRP A 88 2.56 -15.99 -4.55
CA TRP A 88 3.10 -14.63 -4.53
C TRP A 88 4.63 -14.63 -4.33
N PHE A 89 5.13 -15.44 -3.39
CA PHE A 89 6.56 -15.60 -3.17
C PHE A 89 7.27 -16.22 -4.38
N ASP A 90 6.67 -17.22 -5.01
CA ASP A 90 7.22 -17.88 -6.18
C ASP A 90 7.36 -16.92 -7.36
N ARG A 91 6.36 -16.06 -7.60
CA ARG A 91 6.42 -15.00 -8.61
C ARG A 91 7.54 -13.99 -8.35
N LEU A 92 7.84 -13.72 -7.08
CA LEU A 92 8.82 -12.71 -6.68
C LEU A 92 10.23 -13.27 -6.45
N ARG A 93 10.44 -14.59 -6.57
CA ARG A 93 11.76 -15.22 -6.45
C ARG A 93 12.82 -14.57 -7.33
N VAL A 94 12.42 -14.08 -8.52
CA VAL A 94 13.29 -13.36 -9.47
C VAL A 94 13.78 -12.00 -8.94
N ILE A 95 13.05 -11.41 -7.98
CA ILE A 95 13.40 -10.15 -7.32
C ILE A 95 14.16 -10.45 -6.02
N LYS A 96 13.65 -11.38 -5.21
CA LYS A 96 14.24 -11.78 -3.94
C LYS A 96 13.81 -13.20 -3.55
N ALA A 97 14.78 -14.03 -3.15
CA ALA A 97 14.48 -15.37 -2.66
C ALA A 97 13.69 -15.29 -1.33
N PRO A 98 12.60 -16.06 -1.15
CA PRO A 98 11.76 -16.01 0.05
C PRO A 98 12.51 -16.30 1.36
N GLU A 99 13.54 -17.14 1.31
CA GLU A 99 14.32 -17.52 2.49
C GLU A 99 15.49 -16.57 2.78
N THR A 100 15.65 -15.48 2.01
CA THR A 100 16.65 -14.45 2.31
C THR A 100 16.31 -13.74 3.61
N LYS A 101 17.24 -13.77 4.57
CA LYS A 101 17.15 -13.05 5.86
C LYS A 101 17.39 -11.55 5.71
N PHE A 102 16.78 -10.74 6.59
CA PHE A 102 17.11 -9.32 6.79
C PHE A 102 16.72 -8.84 8.21
N PRO A 103 17.29 -7.70 8.67
CA PRO A 103 18.41 -6.99 8.05
C PRO A 103 19.64 -7.91 7.91
N ASP A 104 20.46 -7.70 6.87
CA ASP A 104 21.69 -8.47 6.75
C ASP A 104 22.64 -7.99 7.85
N SER A 105 22.83 -8.84 8.85
CA SER A 105 23.71 -8.53 9.98
C SER A 105 25.16 -8.96 9.74
N GLY A 106 25.45 -9.63 8.63
CA GLY A 106 26.76 -10.20 8.33
C GLY A 106 27.17 -11.36 9.24
N LEU A 107 26.29 -11.81 10.14
CA LEU A 107 26.50 -12.95 11.03
C LEU A 107 25.75 -14.17 10.48
N SER A 108 26.41 -15.33 10.45
CA SER A 108 25.82 -16.56 9.89
C SER A 108 24.61 -17.06 10.69
N ASP A 109 24.59 -16.80 12.01
CA ASP A 109 23.56 -17.29 12.96
C ASP A 109 22.99 -16.15 13.80
N ASP A 110 22.48 -15.11 13.15
CA ASP A 110 21.76 -14.03 13.84
C ASP A 110 20.27 -14.38 14.00
N ASP A 111 19.83 -14.53 15.26
CA ASP A 111 18.46 -14.79 15.66
C ASP A 111 17.57 -13.53 15.69
N THR A 112 18.16 -12.34 15.50
CA THR A 112 17.45 -11.07 15.35
C THR A 112 17.00 -10.79 13.91
N THR A 113 17.30 -11.70 12.97
CA THR A 113 16.95 -11.58 11.56
C THR A 113 15.71 -12.41 11.19
N PHE A 114 14.94 -11.93 10.23
CA PHE A 114 13.74 -12.61 9.73
C PHE A 114 13.85 -12.88 8.23
N THR A 115 13.26 -13.97 7.76
CA THR A 115 13.19 -14.24 6.32
C THR A 115 12.20 -13.31 5.63
N TRP A 116 12.41 -13.08 4.33
CA TRP A 116 11.45 -12.37 3.48
C TRP A 116 10.06 -12.97 3.53
N ARG A 117 10.01 -14.31 3.52
CA ARG A 117 8.79 -15.06 3.72
C ARG A 117 8.10 -14.68 5.03
N HIS A 118 8.85 -14.66 6.14
CA HIS A 118 8.30 -14.36 7.45
C HIS A 118 7.71 -12.94 7.51
N THR A 119 8.49 -11.91 7.15
CA THR A 119 8.03 -10.53 7.26
C THR A 119 6.91 -10.19 6.29
N PHE A 120 7.05 -10.51 4.99
CA PHE A 120 6.03 -10.15 4.01
C PHE A 120 4.80 -11.05 4.10
N GLY A 121 4.97 -12.30 4.54
CA GLY A 121 3.84 -13.17 4.84
C GLY A 121 3.02 -12.64 6.00
N ALA A 122 3.67 -12.19 7.08
CA ALA A 122 2.98 -11.53 8.19
C ALA A 122 2.29 -10.23 7.76
N TRP A 123 2.96 -9.41 6.95
CA TRP A 123 2.40 -8.15 6.43
C TRP A 123 1.15 -8.39 5.56
N TRP A 124 1.18 -9.37 4.66
CA TRP A 124 0.00 -9.74 3.87
C TRP A 124 -1.14 -10.26 4.73
N ASN A 125 -0.85 -11.11 5.71
CA ASN A 125 -1.87 -11.60 6.65
C ASN A 125 -2.49 -10.46 7.46
N TYR A 126 -1.69 -9.47 7.88
CA TYR A 126 -2.21 -8.30 8.57
C TYR A 126 -3.26 -7.57 7.74
N TRP A 127 -3.00 -7.32 6.45
CA TRP A 127 -3.97 -6.63 5.58
C TRP A 127 -5.13 -7.50 5.11
N LYS A 128 -4.91 -8.81 4.95
CA LYS A 128 -5.94 -9.78 4.57
C LYS A 128 -7.01 -9.93 5.65
N TYR A 129 -6.60 -9.96 6.91
CA TYR A 129 -7.48 -10.16 8.07
C TYR A 129 -7.58 -8.89 8.93
N ASN A 130 -7.62 -7.73 8.28
CA ASN A 130 -7.57 -6.45 8.99
C ASN A 130 -8.91 -5.99 9.56
N ASP A 131 -10.01 -6.69 9.28
CA ASP A 131 -11.36 -6.39 9.74
C ASP A 131 -11.46 -6.21 11.26
N HIS A 132 -10.74 -7.00 12.05
CA HIS A 132 -10.70 -6.89 13.50
C HIS A 132 -9.70 -5.87 14.04
N THR A 133 -8.79 -5.38 13.20
CA THR A 133 -7.75 -4.41 13.59
C THR A 133 -8.09 -2.99 13.16
N ARG A 134 -8.99 -2.83 12.18
CA ARG A 134 -9.48 -1.55 11.71
C ARG A 134 -10.44 -0.92 12.69
N ASP A 135 -10.34 0.40 12.78
CA ASP A 135 -11.21 1.23 13.60
C ASP A 135 -11.80 2.32 12.70
N PRO A 136 -12.97 2.06 12.07
CA PRO A 136 -13.56 2.99 11.11
C PRO A 136 -13.81 4.39 11.67
N LYS A 137 -13.97 4.52 13.00
CA LYS A 137 -14.12 5.81 13.64
C LYS A 137 -12.80 6.57 13.61
N LYS A 138 -11.70 5.96 14.04
CA LYS A 138 -10.36 6.57 13.99
C LYS A 138 -9.93 6.90 12.57
N GLU A 139 -10.24 6.03 11.61
CA GLU A 139 -9.95 6.28 10.19
C GLU A 139 -10.64 7.55 9.69
N LYS A 140 -11.92 7.76 10.03
CA LYS A 140 -12.65 8.99 9.69
C LYS A 140 -12.12 10.23 10.42
N GLU A 141 -11.74 10.09 11.69
CA GLU A 141 -11.13 11.18 12.45
C GLU A 141 -9.77 11.59 11.85
N ALA A 142 -8.94 10.62 11.46
CA ALA A 142 -7.69 10.85 10.77
C ALA A 142 -7.89 11.51 9.40
N GLU A 143 -8.89 11.08 8.64
CA GLU A 143 -9.25 11.69 7.37
C GLU A 143 -9.70 13.14 7.53
N ALA A 144 -10.57 13.42 8.51
CA ALA A 144 -11.05 14.77 8.81
C ALA A 144 -9.88 15.69 9.20
N TYR A 145 -8.99 15.21 10.08
CA TYR A 145 -7.79 15.96 10.46
C TYR A 145 -6.87 16.21 9.26
N ALA A 146 -6.65 15.21 8.40
CA ALA A 146 -5.85 15.39 7.20
C ALA A 146 -6.48 16.39 6.21
N ASN A 147 -7.81 16.39 6.08
CA ASN A 147 -8.56 17.35 5.27
C ASN A 147 -8.48 18.78 5.84
N GLU A 148 -8.39 18.94 7.16
CA GLU A 148 -8.18 20.25 7.80
C GLU A 148 -6.76 20.76 7.56
N VAL A 149 -5.76 19.90 7.78
CA VAL A 149 -4.33 20.22 7.66
C VAL A 149 -3.91 20.47 6.22
N TYR A 150 -4.41 19.65 5.28
CA TYR A 150 -4.07 19.73 3.87
C TYR A 150 -5.34 19.61 2.99
N PRO A 151 -6.14 20.70 2.88
CA PRO A 151 -7.45 20.66 2.23
C PRO A 151 -7.43 20.28 0.75
N THR A 152 -6.30 20.51 0.07
CA THR A 152 -6.10 20.23 -1.36
C THR A 152 -5.54 18.83 -1.64
N ARG A 153 -5.44 17.97 -0.62
CA ARG A 153 -5.01 16.58 -0.79
C ARG A 153 -5.96 15.80 -1.72
N LEU A 154 -5.42 14.76 -2.34
CA LEU A 154 -6.20 13.79 -3.11
C LEU A 154 -6.87 12.80 -2.15
N LYS A 155 -8.18 12.60 -2.31
CA LYS A 155 -9.06 11.89 -1.38
C LYS A 155 -9.40 10.48 -1.85
N THR A 156 -9.10 10.13 -3.09
CA THR A 156 -9.34 8.80 -3.64
C THR A 156 -8.15 8.31 -4.46
N ILE A 157 -8.03 6.99 -4.62
CA ILE A 157 -7.03 6.40 -5.51
C ILE A 157 -7.23 6.84 -6.96
N LYS A 158 -8.48 7.00 -7.40
CA LYS A 158 -8.81 7.51 -8.74
C LYS A 158 -8.27 8.93 -8.95
N GLU A 159 -8.50 9.83 -7.98
CA GLU A 159 -7.94 11.19 -8.02
C GLU A 159 -6.41 11.16 -8.09
N TRP A 160 -5.77 10.29 -7.31
CA TRP A 160 -4.32 10.09 -7.37
C TRP A 160 -3.86 9.61 -8.75
N MET A 161 -4.52 8.61 -9.33
CA MET A 161 -4.18 8.07 -10.65
C MET A 161 -4.35 9.12 -11.75
N VAL A 162 -5.42 9.93 -11.71
CA VAL A 162 -5.65 11.01 -12.67
C VAL A 162 -4.57 12.09 -12.56
N ALA A 163 -4.30 12.57 -11.34
CA ALA A 163 -3.32 13.63 -11.10
C ALA A 163 -1.90 13.21 -11.53
N ASN A 164 -1.56 11.94 -11.36
CA ASN A 164 -0.25 11.38 -11.70
C ASN A 164 -0.17 10.79 -13.11
N LYS A 165 -1.25 10.87 -13.91
CA LYS A 165 -1.34 10.24 -15.25
C LYS A 165 -0.93 8.77 -15.20
N TYR A 166 -1.37 8.06 -14.16
CA TYR A 166 -0.96 6.69 -13.92
C TYR A 166 -1.41 5.76 -15.05
N THR A 167 -0.51 4.91 -15.54
CA THR A 167 -0.76 4.05 -16.71
C THR A 167 -0.62 2.55 -16.41
N GLY A 168 -0.36 2.18 -15.15
CA GLY A 168 0.05 0.82 -14.77
C GLY A 168 1.57 0.64 -14.84
N THR A 169 2.26 1.67 -15.29
CA THR A 169 3.72 1.78 -15.31
C THR A 169 4.14 3.08 -14.61
N ARG A 170 5.43 3.17 -14.24
CA ARG A 170 5.99 4.25 -13.43
C ARG A 170 5.60 5.64 -13.95
#